data_AF-A0A524JVD8-F1
#
_entry.id   AF-A0A524JVD8-F1
#
_cell.length_a   1.000
_cell.length_b   1.000
_cell.length_c   1.000
_cell.angle_alpha   90.00
_cell.angle_beta   90.00
_cell.angle_gamma   90.00
#
_symmetry.space_group_name_H-M   'P 1'
#
loop_
_entity.id
_entity.type
_entity.pdbx_description
1 polymer ?
#
loop_
_entity_poly.entity_id
_entity_poly.type
_entity_poly.pdbx_seq_one_letter_code
_entity_poly.pdbx_strand_id
1 'polypeptide(L)'
;MKKKHLYTLLALIFTIALTSCSDKVIEDTNPERPRYKPSPTQVVDSFLKALKDENFEKAYDYSYVPNSDKDGYVIQMRNVFKENQITINSYNILGTQIYELSSSVIVELDSTLKSRTTGQLIHLKQKSKYTLGLFDKKWKVTGGDCVENCIEEVPEIEIAD
;
A
#
# COMPACT_ATOMS: atom_id res chain seq x y z
N MET A 1 -46.15 51.32 7.44
CA MET A 1 -45.10 51.17 6.41
C MET A 1 -43.73 50.69 6.90
N LYS A 2 -43.40 50.65 8.20
CA LYS A 2 -42.03 50.30 8.67
C LYS A 2 -41.67 48.80 8.68
N LYS A 3 -42.65 47.88 8.81
CA LYS A 3 -42.38 46.42 8.91
C LYS A 3 -42.00 45.77 7.57
N LYS A 4 -42.59 46.22 6.45
CA LYS A 4 -42.31 45.64 5.12
C LYS A 4 -40.84 45.83 4.71
N HIS A 5 -40.29 47.03 4.91
CA HIS A 5 -38.88 47.31 4.61
C HIS A 5 -37.90 46.50 5.48
N LEU A 6 -38.27 46.19 6.73
CA LEU A 6 -37.44 45.36 7.61
C LEU A 6 -37.34 43.92 7.11
N TYR A 7 -38.46 43.33 6.65
CA TYR A 7 -38.46 41.99 6.05
C TYR A 7 -37.72 41.96 4.71
N THR A 8 -37.83 43.02 3.91
CA THR A 8 -37.06 43.13 2.65
C THR A 8 -35.56 43.24 2.91
N LEU A 9 -35.15 43.98 3.95
CA LEU A 9 -33.74 44.11 4.34
C LEU A 9 -33.16 42.79 4.89
N LEU A 10 -33.92 42.09 5.74
CA LEU A 10 -33.54 40.78 6.28
C LEU A 10 -33.43 39.72 5.18
N ALA A 11 -34.37 39.71 4.23
CA ALA A 11 -34.30 38.83 3.07
C ALA A 11 -33.06 39.11 2.21
N LEU A 12 -32.72 40.39 2.01
CA LEU A 12 -31.54 40.80 1.24
C LEU A 12 -30.23 40.33 1.89
N ILE A 13 -30.12 40.47 3.22
CA ILE A 13 -28.93 40.06 3.98
C ILE A 13 -28.77 38.52 3.93
N PHE A 14 -29.87 37.77 4.06
CA PHE A 14 -29.83 36.31 3.92
C PHE A 14 -29.46 35.86 2.52
N THR A 15 -29.91 36.54 1.47
CA THR A 15 -29.51 36.21 0.09
C THR A 15 -28.04 36.49 -0.17
N ILE A 16 -27.47 37.58 0.36
CA ILE A 16 -26.05 37.91 0.16
C ILE A 16 -25.13 36.89 0.88
N ALA A 17 -25.50 36.48 2.10
CA ALA A 17 -24.76 35.48 2.87
C ALA A 17 -24.77 34.08 2.23
N LEU A 18 -25.83 33.73 1.50
CA LEU A 18 -25.90 32.46 0.75
C LEU A 18 -25.10 32.52 -0.56
N THR A 19 -24.95 33.70 -1.17
CA THR A 19 -24.14 33.87 -2.39
C THR A 19 -22.64 34.05 -2.12
N SER A 20 -22.21 34.41 -0.91
CA SER A 20 -20.78 34.59 -0.60
C SER A 20 -19.97 33.30 -0.50
N CYS A 21 -20.61 32.13 -0.59
CA CYS A 21 -19.96 30.82 -0.67
C CYS A 21 -20.13 30.13 -2.03
N SER A 22 -20.88 30.74 -2.97
CA SER A 22 -20.99 30.23 -4.34
C SER A 22 -19.97 30.99 -5.19
N ASP A 23 -19.03 30.26 -5.79
CA ASP A 23 -18.03 30.76 -6.73
C ASP A 23 -16.81 31.50 -6.17
N LYS A 24 -16.21 30.95 -5.11
CA LYS A 24 -14.76 30.75 -5.24
C LYS A 24 -14.53 29.37 -5.83
N VAL A 25 -14.58 29.31 -7.17
CA VAL A 25 -13.78 28.31 -7.89
C VAL A 25 -12.34 28.66 -7.53
N ILE A 26 -11.83 28.05 -6.46
CA ILE A 26 -10.40 28.00 -6.23
C ILE A 26 -9.92 27.17 -7.41
N GLU A 27 -9.43 27.83 -8.46
CA GLU A 27 -8.56 27.16 -9.42
C GLU A 27 -7.52 26.46 -8.56
N ASP A 28 -7.53 25.12 -8.61
CA ASP A 28 -6.56 24.28 -7.95
C ASP A 28 -5.22 24.59 -8.62
N THR A 29 -4.60 25.67 -8.17
CA THR A 29 -3.29 26.19 -8.59
C THR A 29 -2.18 25.30 -8.07
N ASN A 30 -2.53 24.21 -7.39
CA ASN A 30 -1.60 23.17 -7.06
C ASN A 30 -1.20 22.46 -8.36
N PRO A 31 0.06 22.60 -8.81
CA PRO A 31 0.49 21.96 -10.05
C PRO A 31 0.18 20.46 -9.99
N GLU A 32 -0.38 19.91 -11.07
CA GLU A 32 -0.70 18.49 -11.13
C GLU A 32 0.56 17.68 -10.80
N ARG A 33 0.53 16.92 -9.70
CA ARG A 33 1.71 16.16 -9.28
C ARG A 33 2.12 15.19 -10.39
N PRO A 34 3.43 15.10 -10.71
CA PRO A 34 3.90 14.18 -11.74
C PRO A 34 3.51 12.75 -11.39
N ARG A 35 2.74 12.10 -12.27
CA ARG A 35 2.36 10.70 -12.16
C ARG A 35 3.41 9.82 -12.84
N TYR A 36 4.30 9.25 -12.06
CA TYR A 36 5.32 8.32 -12.56
C TYR A 36 4.67 6.97 -12.92
N LYS A 37 5.10 6.39 -14.05
CA LYS A 37 4.66 5.08 -14.53
C LYS A 37 5.81 4.06 -14.46
N PRO A 38 5.54 2.79 -14.11
CA PRO A 38 4.25 2.28 -13.59
C PRO A 38 3.89 2.88 -12.22
N SER A 39 2.61 2.88 -11.85
CA SER A 39 2.16 3.40 -10.55
C SER A 39 2.65 2.52 -9.39
N PRO A 40 2.68 3.01 -8.14
CA PRO A 40 3.07 2.19 -6.99
C PRO A 40 2.26 0.89 -6.87
N THR A 41 0.95 0.95 -7.13
CA THR A 41 0.05 -0.21 -7.17
C THR A 41 0.52 -1.25 -8.19
N GLN A 42 0.87 -0.82 -9.41
CA GLN A 42 1.35 -1.72 -10.47
C GLN A 42 2.71 -2.32 -10.15
N VAL A 43 3.58 -1.57 -9.48
CA VAL A 43 4.88 -2.08 -9.03
C VAL A 43 4.70 -3.17 -7.98
N VAL A 44 3.85 -2.96 -6.96
CA VAL A 44 3.59 -3.98 -5.94
C VAL A 44 2.86 -5.19 -6.50
N ASP A 45 1.88 -5.00 -7.39
CA ASP A 45 1.23 -6.12 -8.08
C ASP A 45 2.24 -6.99 -8.85
N SER A 46 3.10 -6.35 -9.66
CA SER A 46 4.10 -7.07 -10.46
C SER A 46 5.16 -7.74 -9.59
N PHE A 47 5.53 -7.10 -8.48
CA PHE A 47 6.45 -7.65 -7.48
C PHE A 47 5.86 -8.90 -6.80
N LEU A 48 4.63 -8.81 -6.28
CA LEU A 48 3.95 -9.91 -5.61
C LEU A 48 3.67 -11.07 -6.55
N LYS A 49 3.29 -10.78 -7.80
CA LYS A 49 3.16 -11.80 -8.84
C LYS A 49 4.48 -12.53 -9.07
N ALA A 50 5.58 -11.79 -9.20
CA ALA A 50 6.90 -12.38 -9.38
C ALA A 50 7.33 -13.23 -8.18
N LEU A 51 7.05 -12.80 -6.95
CA LEU A 51 7.31 -13.59 -5.74
C LEU A 51 6.44 -14.85 -5.68
N LYS A 52 5.15 -14.75 -6.01
CA LYS A 52 4.23 -15.88 -6.06
C LYS A 52 4.65 -16.93 -7.09
N ASP A 53 5.15 -16.48 -8.25
CA ASP A 53 5.66 -17.34 -9.32
C ASP A 53 7.11 -17.81 -9.05
N GLU A 54 7.69 -17.48 -7.88
CA GLU A 54 9.09 -17.72 -7.49
C GLU A 54 10.13 -17.19 -8.52
N ASN A 55 9.73 -16.19 -9.32
CA ASN A 55 10.59 -15.51 -10.28
C ASN A 55 11.33 -14.35 -9.60
N PHE A 56 12.31 -14.68 -8.76
CA PHE A 56 13.06 -13.69 -7.98
C PHE A 56 13.88 -12.74 -8.85
N GLU A 57 14.28 -13.16 -10.05
CA GLU A 57 14.93 -12.27 -11.02
C GLU A 57 14.02 -11.10 -11.40
N LYS A 58 12.74 -11.39 -11.67
CA LYS A 58 11.74 -10.37 -11.98
C LYS A 58 11.33 -9.57 -10.73
N ALA A 59 11.31 -10.19 -9.56
CA ALA A 59 11.04 -9.49 -8.30
C ALA A 59 12.11 -8.43 -7.98
N TYR A 60 13.38 -8.69 -8.34
CA TYR A 60 14.48 -7.74 -8.21
C TYR A 60 14.21 -6.44 -9.00
N ASP A 61 13.61 -6.53 -10.19
CA ASP A 61 13.30 -5.36 -11.03
C ASP A 61 12.33 -4.38 -10.38
N TYR A 62 11.59 -4.80 -9.36
CA TYR A 62 10.66 -3.95 -8.60
C TYR A 62 11.17 -3.59 -7.20
N SER A 63 12.27 -4.18 -6.76
CA SER A 63 12.83 -3.98 -5.42
C SER A 63 13.94 -2.94 -5.42
N TYR A 64 14.08 -2.21 -4.32
CA TYR A 64 15.24 -1.37 -4.05
C TYR A 64 16.18 -2.12 -3.11
N VAL A 65 17.29 -2.64 -3.65
CA VAL A 65 18.25 -3.48 -2.91
C VAL A 65 19.65 -2.91 -3.08
N PRO A 66 20.01 -1.82 -2.37
CA PRO A 66 21.25 -1.09 -2.63
C PRO A 66 22.52 -1.87 -2.25
N ASN A 67 22.39 -2.88 -1.39
CA ASN A 67 23.52 -3.64 -0.85
C ASN A 67 23.68 -5.03 -1.50
N SER A 68 22.98 -5.31 -2.60
CA SER A 68 23.06 -6.60 -3.29
C SER A 68 22.90 -6.43 -4.80
N ASP A 69 23.64 -7.22 -5.56
CA ASP A 69 23.41 -7.39 -6.98
C ASP A 69 22.22 -8.33 -7.24
N LYS A 70 21.85 -8.49 -8.51
CA LYS A 70 20.72 -9.33 -8.91
C LYS A 70 20.92 -10.79 -8.45
N ASP A 71 22.12 -11.33 -8.63
CA ASP A 71 22.42 -12.73 -8.31
C ASP A 71 22.38 -12.98 -6.80
N GLY A 72 22.95 -12.07 -6.00
CA GLY A 72 22.90 -12.11 -4.54
C GLY A 72 21.47 -12.06 -4.01
N TYR A 73 20.63 -11.16 -4.56
CA TYR A 73 19.22 -11.10 -4.22
C TYR A 73 18.47 -12.39 -4.57
N VAL A 74 18.67 -12.93 -5.77
CA VAL A 74 18.00 -14.16 -6.23
C VAL A 74 18.36 -15.34 -5.34
N ILE A 75 19.64 -15.50 -5.00
CA ILE A 75 20.10 -16.56 -4.09
C ILE A 75 19.49 -16.38 -2.71
N GLN A 76 19.52 -15.17 -2.16
CA GLN A 76 18.95 -14.86 -0.86
C GLN A 76 17.45 -15.20 -0.81
N MET A 77 16.67 -14.72 -1.78
CA MET A 77 15.23 -14.95 -1.82
C MET A 77 14.88 -16.41 -2.00
N ARG A 78 15.61 -17.14 -2.85
CA ARG A 78 15.44 -18.59 -3.01
C ARG A 78 15.69 -19.34 -1.71
N ASN A 79 16.74 -18.98 -0.97
CA ASN A 79 17.03 -19.59 0.32
C ASN A 79 15.94 -19.27 1.34
N VAL A 80 15.50 -18.01 1.43
CA VAL A 80 14.41 -17.59 2.33
C VAL A 80 13.12 -18.37 2.05
N PHE A 81 12.69 -18.44 0.79
CA PHE A 81 11.47 -19.18 0.41
C PHE A 81 11.59 -20.67 0.71
N LYS A 82 12.75 -21.28 0.39
CA LYS A 82 13.00 -22.70 0.64
C LYS A 82 13.07 -23.05 2.13
N GLU A 83 13.85 -22.30 2.91
CA GLU A 83 14.08 -22.56 4.33
C GLU A 83 12.80 -22.40 5.16
N ASN A 84 12.01 -21.38 4.85
CA ASN A 84 10.76 -21.09 5.55
C ASN A 84 9.53 -21.72 4.84
N GLN A 85 9.73 -22.53 3.80
CA GLN A 85 8.69 -23.16 3.00
C GLN A 85 7.55 -22.20 2.62
N ILE A 86 7.92 -21.01 2.15
CA ILE A 86 6.97 -19.93 1.85
C ILE A 86 6.29 -20.22 0.51
N THR A 87 4.96 -20.14 0.51
CA THR A 87 4.14 -20.12 -0.70
C THR A 87 3.14 -18.98 -0.59
N ILE A 88 3.06 -18.12 -1.61
CA ILE A 88 2.01 -17.11 -1.69
C ILE A 88 0.83 -17.73 -2.45
N ASN A 89 -0.25 -18.06 -1.75
CA ASN A 89 -1.42 -18.69 -2.35
C ASN A 89 -2.21 -17.65 -3.16
N SER A 90 -2.48 -16.49 -2.56
CA SER A 90 -3.16 -15.38 -3.21
C SER A 90 -2.81 -14.04 -2.55
N TYR A 91 -3.13 -12.94 -3.25
CA TYR A 91 -3.00 -11.60 -2.68
C TYR A 91 -4.06 -10.68 -3.30
N ASN A 92 -4.46 -9.66 -2.55
CA ASN A 92 -5.39 -8.63 -3.00
C ASN A 92 -4.92 -7.24 -2.55
N ILE A 93 -4.78 -6.29 -3.49
CA ILE A 93 -4.39 -4.93 -3.16
C ILE A 93 -5.62 -4.17 -2.65
N LEU A 94 -5.55 -3.69 -1.41
CA LEU A 94 -6.64 -2.98 -0.74
C LEU A 94 -6.62 -1.48 -1.01
N GLY A 95 -5.44 -0.88 -1.14
CA GLY A 95 -5.32 0.56 -1.33
C GLY A 95 -3.89 1.03 -1.57
N THR A 96 -3.77 2.26 -2.06
CA THR A 96 -2.49 2.91 -2.33
C THR A 96 -2.54 4.36 -1.88
N GLN A 97 -1.55 4.77 -1.11
CA GLN A 97 -1.34 6.15 -0.69
C GLN A 97 -0.02 6.64 -1.30
N ILE A 98 -0.06 7.76 -2.01
CA ILE A 98 1.10 8.33 -2.69
C ILE A 98 1.47 9.65 -2.04
N TYR A 99 2.70 9.72 -1.55
CA TYR A 99 3.40 10.93 -1.16
C TYR A 99 4.38 11.31 -2.28
N GLU A 100 4.99 12.49 -2.23
CA GLU A 100 5.80 12.99 -3.35
C GLU A 100 6.91 12.02 -3.79
N LEU A 101 7.68 11.49 -2.84
CA LEU A 101 8.82 10.60 -3.10
C LEU A 101 8.65 9.21 -2.48
N SER A 102 7.53 8.96 -1.80
CA SER A 102 7.24 7.67 -1.17
C SER A 102 5.79 7.25 -1.40
N SER A 103 5.51 5.96 -1.27
CA SER A 103 4.14 5.45 -1.35
C SER A 103 3.97 4.24 -0.44
N SER A 104 2.75 4.05 0.05
CA SER A 104 2.35 2.86 0.80
C SER A 104 1.26 2.13 0.03
N VAL A 105 1.40 0.82 -0.15
CA VAL A 105 0.39 -0.05 -0.74
C VAL A 105 -0.02 -1.08 0.29
N ILE A 106 -1.30 -1.13 0.63
CA ILE A 106 -1.85 -2.12 1.57
C ILE A 106 -2.34 -3.32 0.79
N VAL A 107 -1.96 -4.50 1.23
CA VAL A 107 -2.24 -5.78 0.57
C VAL A 107 -2.75 -6.77 1.61
N GLU A 108 -3.82 -7.47 1.28
CA GLU A 108 -4.19 -8.71 1.96
C GLU A 108 -3.42 -9.87 1.32
N LEU A 109 -2.62 -10.58 2.11
CA LEU A 109 -1.76 -11.66 1.67
C LEU A 109 -2.23 -12.97 2.30
N ASP A 110 -2.46 -13.97 1.47
CA ASP A 110 -2.73 -15.34 1.85
C ASP A 110 -1.50 -16.18 1.48
N SER A 111 -0.84 -16.71 2.50
CA SER A 111 0.37 -17.51 2.36
C SER A 111 0.36 -18.76 3.22
N THR A 112 1.17 -19.72 2.81
CA THR A 112 1.54 -20.88 3.62
C THR A 112 3.02 -20.75 3.94
N LEU A 113 3.41 -21.00 5.18
CA LEU A 113 4.82 -20.99 5.58
C LEU A 113 5.08 -21.86 6.80
N LYS A 114 6.33 -22.28 6.95
CA LYS A 114 6.80 -23.00 8.12
C LYS A 114 6.95 -22.04 9.30
N SER A 115 6.22 -22.32 10.38
CA SER A 115 6.43 -21.65 11.67
C SER A 115 7.84 -21.93 12.17
N ARG A 116 8.57 -20.87 12.56
CA ARG A 116 9.89 -21.02 13.18
C ARG A 116 9.81 -21.62 14.58
N THR A 117 8.70 -21.39 15.27
CA THR A 117 8.48 -21.84 16.64
C THR A 117 8.08 -23.31 16.69
N THR A 118 7.07 -23.70 15.90
CA THR A 118 6.51 -25.07 15.96
C THR A 118 7.09 -26.00 14.88
N GLY A 119 7.75 -25.45 13.87
CA GLY A 119 8.23 -26.21 12.72
C GLY A 119 7.14 -26.72 11.78
N GLN A 120 5.86 -26.47 12.09
CA GLN A 120 4.71 -26.89 11.28
C GLN A 120 4.41 -25.87 10.18
N LEU A 121 3.78 -26.34 9.10
CA LEU A 121 3.21 -25.45 8.09
C LEU A 121 1.94 -24.81 8.62
N ILE A 122 1.90 -23.49 8.57
CA ILE A 122 0.74 -22.69 8.93
C ILE A 122 0.22 -21.97 7.69
N HIS A 123 -1.10 -21.86 7.62
CA HIS A 123 -1.78 -21.00 6.67
C HIS A 123 -2.06 -19.66 7.33
N LEU A 124 -1.62 -18.58 6.69
CA LEU A 124 -1.68 -17.24 7.25
C LEU A 124 -2.35 -16.29 6.27
N LYS A 125 -3.42 -15.64 6.74
CA LYS A 125 -4.06 -14.54 6.04
C LYS A 125 -3.81 -13.25 6.80
N GLN A 126 -2.89 -12.43 6.30
CA GLN A 126 -2.42 -11.20 6.95
C GLN A 126 -2.66 -9.97 6.09
N LYS A 127 -2.65 -8.78 6.71
CA LYS A 127 -2.51 -7.53 5.96
C LYS A 127 -1.08 -7.03 6.06
N SER A 128 -0.52 -6.64 4.92
CA SER A 128 0.84 -6.12 4.82
C SER A 128 0.83 -4.74 4.14
N LYS A 129 1.74 -3.88 4.58
CA LYS A 129 1.99 -2.55 3.99
C LYS A 129 3.34 -2.59 3.29
N TYR A 130 3.32 -2.50 1.96
CA TYR A 130 4.53 -2.33 1.16
C TYR A 130 4.85 -0.84 1.03
N THR A 131 6.06 -0.48 1.39
CA THR A 131 6.58 0.89 1.24
C THR A 131 7.40 0.97 -0.04
N LEU A 132 7.19 2.03 -0.81
CA LEU A 132 7.94 2.32 -2.03
C LEU A 132 8.62 3.67 -1.92
N GLY A 133 9.81 3.76 -2.53
CA GLY A 133 10.52 5.01 -2.79
C GLY A 133 10.61 5.29 -4.29
N LEU A 134 10.65 6.56 -4.67
CA LEU A 134 10.87 7.00 -6.04
C LEU A 134 12.36 7.25 -6.29
N PHE A 135 12.98 6.42 -7.14
CA PHE A 135 14.39 6.52 -7.52
C PHE A 135 14.49 6.63 -9.03
N ASP A 136 15.21 7.64 -9.54
CA ASP A 136 15.34 7.88 -10.99
C ASP A 136 14.00 7.86 -11.74
N LYS A 137 12.97 8.49 -11.14
CA LYS A 137 11.60 8.55 -11.64
C LYS A 137 10.90 7.18 -11.76
N LYS A 138 11.40 6.16 -11.06
CA LYS A 138 10.82 4.81 -10.99
C LYS A 138 10.50 4.44 -9.54
N TRP A 139 9.30 3.94 -9.32
CA TRP A 139 8.91 3.41 -8.02
C TRP A 139 9.59 2.06 -7.77
N LYS A 140 10.10 1.86 -6.56
CA LYS A 140 10.70 0.61 -6.10
C LYS A 140 10.23 0.28 -4.70
N VAL A 141 9.96 -0.99 -4.43
CA VAL A 141 9.64 -1.50 -3.09
C VAL A 141 10.89 -1.40 -2.22
N THR A 142 10.81 -0.62 -1.15
CA THR A 142 11.90 -0.41 -0.18
C THR A 142 11.71 -1.21 1.10
N GLY A 143 10.51 -1.74 1.34
CA GLY A 143 10.20 -2.55 2.51
C GLY A 143 8.78 -3.08 2.50
N GLY A 144 8.50 -4.00 3.41
CA GLY A 144 7.18 -4.56 3.65
C GLY A 144 7.01 -4.91 5.12
N ASP A 145 5.97 -4.36 5.75
CA ASP A 145 5.63 -4.61 7.15
C ASP A 145 4.32 -5.39 7.21
N CYS A 146 4.20 -6.32 8.17
CA CYS A 146 2.89 -6.83 8.55
C CYS A 146 2.19 -5.78 9.44
N VAL A 147 0.89 -5.59 9.24
CA VAL A 147 0.09 -4.60 9.99
C VAL A 147 -1.12 -5.22 10.70
N GLU A 148 -1.50 -6.46 10.39
CA GLU A 148 -2.61 -7.17 11.02
C GLU A 148 -2.48 -8.69 10.80
N ASN A 149 -2.80 -9.48 11.84
CA ASN A 149 -2.70 -10.94 11.87
C ASN A 149 -1.29 -11.42 11.56
N CYS A 150 -0.30 -10.80 12.19
CA CYS A 150 1.09 -11.15 12.00
C CYS A 150 1.39 -12.50 12.68
N ILE A 151 2.41 -13.22 12.22
CA ILE A 151 2.77 -14.54 12.78
C ILE A 151 2.96 -14.53 14.30
N GLU A 152 3.45 -13.43 14.84
CA GLU A 152 3.67 -13.24 16.28
C GLU A 152 2.35 -13.14 17.07
N GLU A 153 1.22 -12.93 16.38
CA GLU A 153 -0.12 -12.71 16.95
C GLU A 153 -1.08 -13.90 16.75
N VAL A 154 -0.67 -14.96 16.03
CA VAL A 154 -1.52 -16.15 15.84
C VAL A 154 -1.42 -17.04 17.09
N PRO A 155 -2.51 -17.22 17.88
CA PRO A 155 -2.46 -17.97 19.12
C PRO A 155 -2.08 -19.43 18.88
N GLU A 156 -1.24 -19.95 19.78
CA GLU A 156 -0.81 -21.35 19.81
C GLU A 156 -2.03 -22.26 19.83
N ILE A 157 -2.17 -23.12 18.83
CA ILE A 157 -3.12 -24.23 18.91
C ILE A 157 -2.48 -25.25 19.87
N GLU A 158 -2.96 -25.33 21.11
CA GLU A 158 -2.66 -26.44 22.00
C GLU A 158 -3.03 -27.75 21.29
N ILE A 159 -2.02 -28.54 20.96
CA ILE A 159 -2.22 -29.90 20.44
C ILE A 159 -2.52 -30.75 21.67
N ALA A 160 -3.77 -31.22 21.79
CA ALA A 160 -4.12 -32.21 22.80
C ALA A 160 -3.30 -33.50 22.56
N ASP A 161 -2.63 -33.97 23.62
CA ASP A 161 -1.83 -35.20 23.67
C ASP A 161 -2.60 -36.46 23.22
#